data_AF-A0A182VVS9-F1
#
_entry.id   AF-A0A182VVS9-F1
#
_cell.length_a   1.000
_cell.length_b   1.000
_cell.length_c   1.000
_cell.angle_alpha   90.00
_cell.angle_beta   90.00
_cell.angle_gamma   90.00
#
_symmetry.space_group_name_H-M   'P 1'
#
loop_
_entity.id
_entity.type
_entity.pdbx_description
1 polymer ?
#
loop_
_entity_poly.entity_id
_entity_poly.type
_entity_poly.pdbx_seq_one_letter_code
_entity_poly.pdbx_strand_id
1 'polypeptide(L)'
;MAAMLCYEGKLSLYCFLGGMASLLVFYGAELFLHEQSIWTKVALSVGYYISLNIIIRIRYNPRDYQIAVRATFLGTVLSAGVVVFLYTQDQYKSFGIYAILMALFHYTEYLGIAICNPKTLSPDSFILNHSIHYGLAAAASWVEYFVETHYFPEIKTYKLVWIIGVLLCVAGESLRKVAMITASKNFSHIVQFERHNEHELVTHGVYGWMRHPSYVGWFYWSIGTQITLANPVCFIIYAIASWKFFHDRILMEEITLLNFFGEEYIEYQERVPSGLPYIRGFRVEP
;
A
#
# COMPACT_ATOMS: atom_id res chain seq x y z
N MET A 1 -9.43 14.30 20.88
CA MET A 1 -8.04 14.59 21.28
C MET A 1 -7.15 14.06 20.17
N ALA A 2 -6.43 14.92 19.42
CA ALA A 2 -5.58 14.44 18.33
C ALA A 2 -4.49 13.52 18.94
N ALA A 3 -4.55 12.23 18.63
CA ALA A 3 -3.54 11.29 19.08
C ALA A 3 -2.17 11.78 18.56
N MET A 4 -1.29 12.15 19.47
CA MET A 4 0.04 12.58 19.11
C MET A 4 0.78 11.39 18.49
N LEU A 5 1.26 11.54 17.25
CA LEU A 5 1.98 10.48 16.54
C LEU A 5 3.13 9.95 17.40
N CYS A 6 3.27 8.61 17.50
CA CYS A 6 4.36 7.97 18.25
C CYS A 6 5.73 8.34 17.68
N TYR A 7 6.79 8.07 18.43
CA TYR A 7 8.17 8.39 18.02
C TYR A 7 8.51 7.75 16.66
N GLU A 8 8.21 6.47 16.50
CA GLU A 8 8.45 5.71 15.27
C GLU A 8 7.65 6.27 14.08
N GLY A 9 6.41 6.68 14.32
CA GLY A 9 5.59 7.36 13.32
C GLY A 9 6.22 8.68 12.88
N LYS A 10 6.67 9.52 13.83
CA LYS A 10 7.36 10.79 13.53
C LYS A 10 8.66 10.56 12.77
N LEU A 11 9.46 9.59 13.19
CA LEU A 11 10.69 9.18 12.51
C LEU A 11 10.39 8.79 11.05
N SER A 12 9.41 7.92 10.83
CA SER A 12 9.02 7.51 9.48
C SER A 12 8.56 8.69 8.63
N LEU A 13 7.83 9.66 9.20
CA LEU A 13 7.38 10.85 8.50
C LEU A 13 8.53 11.74 8.06
N TYR A 14 9.47 12.05 8.95
CA TYR A 14 10.63 12.86 8.58
C TYR A 14 11.50 12.18 7.52
N CYS A 15 11.71 10.86 7.63
CA CYS A 15 12.49 10.11 6.64
C CYS A 15 11.77 10.00 5.29
N PHE A 16 10.45 9.82 5.28
CA PHE A 16 9.66 9.81 4.05
C PHE A 16 9.71 11.16 3.34
N LEU A 17 9.51 12.26 4.08
CA LEU A 17 9.65 13.62 3.55
C LEU A 17 11.08 13.91 3.09
N GLY A 18 12.10 13.38 3.79
CA GLY A 18 13.49 13.43 3.36
C GLY A 18 13.71 12.72 2.01
N GLY A 19 13.15 11.53 1.82
CA GLY A 19 13.16 10.86 0.51
C GLY A 19 12.44 11.67 -0.57
N MET A 20 11.30 12.29 -0.23
CA MET A 20 10.54 13.16 -1.14
C MET A 20 11.31 14.42 -1.55
N ALA A 21 12.19 14.92 -0.70
CA ALA A 21 13.03 16.08 -1.01
C ALA A 21 14.03 15.82 -2.16
N SER A 22 14.14 14.58 -2.66
CA SER A 22 14.82 14.30 -3.93
C SER A 22 14.23 15.05 -5.12
N LEU A 23 12.94 15.43 -5.08
CA LEU A 23 12.34 16.36 -6.05
C LEU A 23 12.95 17.76 -5.97
N LEU A 24 13.26 18.25 -4.77
CA LEU A 24 13.91 19.56 -4.60
C LEU A 24 15.31 19.57 -5.21
N VAL A 25 16.04 18.46 -5.10
CA VAL A 25 17.32 18.29 -5.79
C VAL A 25 17.14 18.27 -7.30
N PHE A 26 16.14 17.52 -7.79
CA PHE A 26 15.86 17.37 -9.22
C PHE A 26 15.51 18.71 -9.88
N TYR A 27 14.51 19.43 -9.34
CA TYR A 27 14.08 20.72 -9.87
C TYR A 27 15.02 21.87 -9.49
N GLY A 28 15.68 21.79 -8.34
CA GLY A 28 16.67 22.77 -7.91
C GLY A 28 17.92 22.79 -8.79
N ALA A 29 18.33 21.65 -9.35
CA ALA A 29 19.43 21.61 -10.32
C ALA A 29 19.11 22.45 -11.57
N GLU A 30 17.86 22.44 -12.02
CA GLU A 30 17.42 23.30 -13.12
C GLU A 30 17.41 24.78 -12.70
N LEU A 31 16.81 25.08 -11.56
CA LEU A 31 16.59 26.45 -11.10
C LEU A 31 17.90 27.17 -10.72
N PHE A 32 18.80 26.48 -10.00
CA PHE A 32 19.99 27.09 -9.40
C PHE A 32 21.29 26.77 -10.14
N LEU A 33 21.39 25.61 -10.78
CA LEU A 33 22.59 25.21 -11.53
C LEU A 33 22.41 25.36 -13.05
N HIS A 34 21.22 25.73 -13.50
CA HIS A 34 20.86 25.84 -14.93
C HIS A 34 21.11 24.54 -15.70
N GLU A 35 21.05 23.41 -15.00
CA GLU A 35 21.27 22.09 -15.58
C GLU A 35 20.03 21.67 -16.37
N GLN A 36 20.21 21.28 -17.63
CA GLN A 36 19.13 20.89 -18.53
C GLN A 36 19.13 19.38 -18.83
N SER A 37 20.25 18.71 -18.60
CA SER A 37 20.36 17.26 -18.80
C SER A 37 19.54 16.51 -17.76
N ILE A 38 18.52 15.79 -18.22
CA ILE A 38 17.73 14.89 -17.37
C ILE A 38 18.61 13.86 -16.65
N TRP A 39 19.63 13.33 -17.32
CA TRP A 39 20.52 12.33 -16.75
C TRP A 39 21.38 12.90 -15.63
N THR A 40 21.81 14.16 -15.75
CA THR A 40 22.54 14.85 -14.66
C THR A 40 21.62 15.06 -13.47
N LYS A 41 20.37 15.52 -13.69
CA LYS A 41 19.37 15.69 -12.61
C LYS A 41 19.08 14.37 -11.90
N VAL A 42 18.88 13.29 -12.66
CA VAL A 42 18.70 11.93 -12.10
C VAL A 42 19.93 11.51 -11.28
N ALA A 43 21.14 11.71 -11.81
CA ALA A 43 22.36 11.37 -11.10
C ALA A 43 22.51 12.15 -9.78
N LEU A 44 22.15 13.44 -9.76
CA LEU A 44 22.12 14.25 -8.54
C LEU A 44 21.10 13.73 -7.53
N SER A 45 19.89 13.38 -7.96
CA SER A 45 18.87 12.78 -7.07
C SER A 45 19.30 11.41 -6.52
N VAL A 46 20.01 10.59 -7.32
CA VAL A 46 20.59 9.32 -6.88
C VAL A 46 21.72 9.55 -5.87
N GLY A 47 22.61 10.51 -6.14
CA GLY A 47 23.66 10.92 -5.20
C GLY A 47 23.08 11.36 -3.86
N TYR A 48 22.03 12.18 -3.90
CA TYR A 48 21.29 12.60 -2.71
C TYR A 48 20.72 11.41 -1.93
N TYR A 49 20.07 10.47 -2.60
CA TYR A 49 19.54 9.26 -1.97
C TYR A 49 20.64 8.43 -1.30
N ILE A 50 21.79 8.24 -1.96
CA ILE A 50 22.94 7.52 -1.40
C ILE A 50 23.45 8.25 -0.14
N SER A 51 23.65 9.57 -0.21
CA SER A 51 24.08 10.38 0.93
C SER A 51 23.11 10.29 2.11
N LEU A 52 21.80 10.37 1.86
CA LEU A 52 20.78 10.18 2.90
C LEU A 52 20.91 8.82 3.58
N ASN A 53 21.08 7.74 2.81
CA ASN A 53 21.20 6.38 3.36
C ASN A 53 22.47 6.20 4.18
N ILE A 54 23.59 6.82 3.80
CA ILE A 54 24.82 6.84 4.60
C ILE A 54 24.56 7.55 5.94
N ILE A 55 23.92 8.73 5.91
CA ILE A 55 23.57 9.48 7.13
C ILE A 55 22.65 8.65 8.03
N ILE A 56 21.60 8.04 7.47
CA ILE A 56 20.66 7.17 8.19
C ILE A 56 21.38 6.00 8.85
N ARG A 57 22.32 5.36 8.13
CA ARG A 57 23.10 4.23 8.65
C ARG A 57 24.01 4.62 9.82
N ILE A 58 24.56 5.83 9.81
CA ILE A 58 25.44 6.33 10.88
C ILE A 58 24.61 6.82 12.08
N ARG A 59 23.47 7.48 11.83
CA ARG A 59 22.73 8.22 12.85
C ARG A 59 21.81 7.36 13.73
N TYR A 60 21.27 6.27 13.18
CA TYR A 60 20.20 5.50 13.83
C TYR A 60 20.67 4.14 14.33
N ASN A 61 20.12 3.73 15.48
CA ASN A 61 20.29 2.37 16.00
C ASN A 61 19.64 1.34 15.03
N PRO A 62 19.92 0.02 15.17
CA PRO A 62 19.42 -0.98 14.23
C PRO A 62 17.90 -0.98 14.02
N ARG A 63 17.09 -0.70 15.06
CA ARG A 63 15.62 -0.67 14.95
C ARG A 63 15.16 0.56 14.17
N ASP A 64 15.60 1.75 14.58
CA ASP A 64 15.25 3.02 13.95
C ASP A 64 15.74 3.08 12.50
N TYR A 65 16.91 2.50 12.22
CA TYR A 65 17.46 2.36 10.87
C TYR A 65 16.48 1.65 9.93
N GLN A 66 15.84 0.56 10.36
CA GLN A 66 14.89 -0.19 9.52
C GLN A 66 13.66 0.65 9.15
N ILE A 67 13.22 1.53 10.03
CA ILE A 67 12.10 2.46 9.78
C ILE A 67 12.56 3.55 8.81
N ALA A 68 13.67 4.20 9.13
CA ALA A 68 14.22 5.32 8.38
C ALA A 68 14.55 4.94 6.93
N VAL A 69 15.20 3.79 6.71
CA VAL A 69 15.61 3.33 5.38
C VAL A 69 14.40 3.02 4.48
N ARG A 70 13.36 2.37 5.01
CA ARG A 70 12.14 2.02 4.27
C ARG A 70 11.31 3.26 3.94
N ALA A 71 11.14 4.16 4.91
CA ALA A 71 10.42 5.42 4.70
C ALA A 71 11.14 6.29 3.65
N THR A 72 12.46 6.43 3.75
CA THR A 72 13.26 7.20 2.77
C THR A 72 13.20 6.57 1.38
N PHE A 73 13.28 5.24 1.29
CA PHE A 73 13.09 4.51 0.05
C PHE A 73 11.73 4.82 -0.59
N LEU A 74 10.63 4.71 0.17
CA LEU A 74 9.29 4.98 -0.31
C LEU A 74 9.11 6.44 -0.78
N GLY A 75 9.62 7.42 -0.03
CA GLY A 75 9.58 8.83 -0.44
C GLY A 75 10.39 9.10 -1.73
N THR A 76 11.49 8.39 -1.91
CA THR A 76 12.31 8.46 -3.13
C THR A 76 11.62 7.80 -4.32
N VAL A 77 10.97 6.65 -4.13
CA VAL A 77 10.17 5.98 -5.18
C VAL A 77 9.00 6.87 -5.62
N LEU A 78 8.31 7.52 -4.68
CA LEU A 78 7.26 8.50 -5.00
C LEU A 78 7.81 9.62 -5.88
N SER A 79 8.96 10.18 -5.51
CA SER A 79 9.63 11.25 -6.27
C SER A 79 10.04 10.79 -7.67
N ALA A 80 10.63 9.60 -7.78
CA ALA A 80 10.96 9.01 -9.07
C ALA A 80 9.71 8.81 -9.94
N GLY A 81 8.60 8.36 -9.34
CA GLY A 81 7.31 8.23 -10.04
C GLY A 81 6.79 9.57 -10.59
N VAL A 82 6.92 10.65 -9.82
CA VAL A 82 6.57 12.01 -10.28
C VAL A 82 7.46 12.44 -11.45
N VAL A 83 8.77 12.23 -11.37
CA VAL A 83 9.71 12.54 -12.46
C VAL A 83 9.37 11.74 -13.72
N VAL A 84 9.11 10.43 -13.58
CA VAL A 84 8.71 9.58 -14.70
C VAL A 84 7.44 10.12 -15.36
N PHE A 85 6.40 10.42 -14.58
CA PHE A 85 5.13 10.93 -15.12
C PHE A 85 5.29 12.25 -15.89
N LEU A 86 6.15 13.15 -15.42
CA LEU A 86 6.29 14.49 -16.02
C LEU A 86 7.26 14.53 -17.21
N TYR A 87 8.33 13.72 -17.21
CA TYR A 87 9.43 13.85 -18.17
C TYR A 87 9.55 12.71 -19.17
N THR A 88 8.84 11.59 -19.00
CA THR A 88 8.91 10.47 -19.94
C THR A 88 7.81 10.54 -21.00
N GLN A 89 8.00 9.76 -22.08
CA GLN A 89 7.01 9.61 -23.14
C GLN A 89 5.69 9.05 -22.59
N ASP A 90 4.57 9.35 -23.25
CA ASP A 90 3.23 9.02 -22.76
C ASP A 90 3.06 7.53 -22.40
N GLN A 91 3.70 6.62 -23.13
CA GLN A 91 3.66 5.18 -22.88
C GLN A 91 4.30 4.74 -21.54
N TYR A 92 5.11 5.58 -20.89
CA TYR A 92 5.76 5.30 -19.60
C TYR A 92 5.08 6.02 -18.42
N LYS A 93 4.17 6.97 -18.68
CA LYS A 93 3.57 7.80 -17.64
C LYS A 93 2.75 6.99 -16.62
N SER A 94 2.04 5.96 -17.08
CA SER A 94 1.30 5.03 -16.21
C SER A 94 2.23 4.31 -15.21
N PHE A 95 3.48 4.01 -15.58
CA PHE A 95 4.44 3.40 -14.66
C PHE A 95 4.86 4.36 -13.55
N GLY A 96 5.02 5.65 -13.86
CA GLY A 96 5.27 6.70 -12.87
C GLY A 96 4.13 6.82 -11.86
N ILE A 97 2.89 6.80 -12.34
CA ILE A 97 1.69 6.78 -11.49
C ILE A 97 1.66 5.52 -10.62
N TYR A 98 1.90 4.35 -11.20
CA TYR A 98 1.98 3.09 -10.46
C TYR A 98 3.02 3.17 -9.32
N ALA A 99 4.22 3.70 -9.59
CA ALA A 99 5.25 3.87 -8.57
C ALA A 99 4.80 4.80 -7.41
N ILE A 100 4.08 5.89 -7.71
CA ILE A 100 3.49 6.77 -6.70
C ILE A 100 2.45 6.01 -5.86
N LEU A 101 1.53 5.27 -6.50
CA LEU A 101 0.49 4.50 -5.82
C LEU A 101 1.10 3.43 -4.89
N MET A 102 2.11 2.70 -5.35
CA MET A 102 2.83 1.72 -4.54
C MET A 102 3.53 2.36 -3.35
N ALA A 103 4.24 3.48 -3.57
CA ALA A 103 4.93 4.18 -2.51
C ALA A 103 3.98 4.68 -1.42
N LEU A 104 2.85 5.26 -1.83
CA LEU A 104 1.83 5.75 -0.92
C LEU A 104 1.16 4.61 -0.14
N PHE A 105 0.74 3.53 -0.80
CA PHE A 105 0.11 2.38 -0.13
C PHE A 105 0.98 1.84 1.01
N HIS A 106 2.24 1.53 0.72
CA HIS A 106 3.16 0.96 1.71
C HIS A 106 3.50 1.95 2.84
N TYR A 107 3.65 3.23 2.51
CA TYR A 107 3.94 4.25 3.52
C TYR A 107 2.74 4.52 4.42
N THR A 108 1.54 4.66 3.85
CA THR A 108 0.32 4.95 4.61
C THR A 108 -0.14 3.76 5.43
N GLU A 109 0.19 2.52 5.05
CA GLU A 109 -0.02 1.34 5.91
C GLU A 109 0.75 1.47 7.23
N TYR A 110 2.06 1.77 7.14
CA TYR A 110 2.89 1.95 8.33
C TYR A 110 2.38 3.11 9.18
N LEU A 111 2.10 4.26 8.54
CA LEU A 111 1.61 5.45 9.23
C LEU A 111 0.22 5.21 9.85
N GLY A 112 -0.65 4.45 9.16
CA GLY A 112 -1.97 4.07 9.63
C GLY A 112 -1.89 3.28 10.94
N ILE A 113 -1.00 2.28 11.03
CA ILE A 113 -0.75 1.56 12.29
C ILE A 113 -0.16 2.49 13.36
N ALA A 114 0.78 3.36 13.00
CA ALA A 114 1.39 4.30 13.94
C ALA A 114 0.37 5.25 14.58
N ILE A 115 -0.70 5.59 13.85
CA ILE A 115 -1.81 6.41 14.34
C ILE A 115 -2.82 5.58 15.13
N CYS A 116 -3.20 4.42 14.62
CA CYS A 116 -4.39 3.69 15.08
C CYS A 116 -4.10 2.63 16.13
N ASN A 117 -2.91 2.00 16.07
CA ASN A 117 -2.49 0.92 16.96
C ASN A 117 -0.95 0.88 17.11
N PRO A 118 -0.32 1.89 17.76
CA PRO A 118 1.14 1.96 17.88
C PRO A 118 1.75 0.80 18.69
N LYS A 119 0.95 0.06 19.47
CA LYS A 119 1.42 -1.10 20.25
C LYS A 119 1.91 -2.25 19.36
N THR A 120 1.37 -2.39 18.15
CA THR A 120 1.71 -3.47 17.20
C THR A 120 2.63 -3.00 16.07
N LEU A 121 3.04 -1.73 16.08
CA LEU A 121 3.84 -1.13 15.03
C LEU A 121 5.23 -1.77 14.95
N SER A 122 5.60 -2.24 13.75
CA SER A 122 6.91 -2.82 13.47
C SER A 122 7.38 -2.44 12.07
N PRO A 123 8.66 -2.65 11.70
CA PRO A 123 9.12 -2.47 10.32
C PRO A 123 8.36 -3.31 9.28
N ASP A 124 7.70 -4.38 9.69
CA ASP A 124 6.87 -5.20 8.81
C ASP A 124 5.52 -4.54 8.49
N SER A 125 5.10 -3.55 9.29
CA SER A 125 3.88 -2.76 9.03
C SER A 125 3.96 -1.92 7.75
N PHE A 126 5.14 -1.74 7.14
CA PHE A 126 5.29 -1.18 5.80
C PHE A 126 4.76 -2.12 4.71
N ILE A 127 4.62 -3.42 5.00
CA ILE A 127 4.02 -4.38 4.07
C ILE A 127 4.87 -4.59 2.78
N LEU A 128 6.14 -4.19 2.80
CA LEU A 128 7.03 -4.25 1.63
C LEU A 128 7.34 -5.68 1.16
N ASN A 129 7.54 -6.61 2.12
CA ASN A 129 7.91 -8.00 1.83
C ASN A 129 6.84 -8.94 2.39
N HIS A 130 5.77 -9.17 1.61
CA HIS A 130 4.70 -10.07 2.01
C HIS A 130 5.03 -11.54 1.88
N SER A 131 5.56 -11.93 0.72
CA SER A 131 5.89 -13.29 0.36
C SER A 131 6.70 -13.29 -0.93
N ILE A 132 7.34 -14.42 -1.22
CA ILE A 132 7.99 -14.63 -2.52
C ILE A 132 6.98 -14.51 -3.68
N HIS A 133 5.74 -14.98 -3.49
CA HIS A 133 4.68 -14.89 -4.49
C HIS A 133 4.29 -13.46 -4.81
N TYR A 134 4.24 -12.58 -3.80
CA TYR A 134 4.01 -11.16 -4.00
C TYR A 134 5.12 -10.52 -4.85
N GLY A 135 6.38 -10.82 -4.54
CA GLY A 135 7.53 -10.36 -5.33
C GLY A 135 7.50 -10.84 -6.78
N LEU A 136 7.15 -12.12 -6.99
CA LEU A 136 7.00 -12.70 -8.33
C LEU A 136 5.85 -12.05 -9.12
N ALA A 137 4.71 -11.78 -8.47
CA ALA A 137 3.59 -11.09 -9.11
C ALA A 137 3.97 -9.66 -9.53
N ALA A 138 4.66 -8.91 -8.65
CA ALA A 138 5.16 -7.58 -8.98
C ALA A 138 6.14 -7.64 -10.16
N ALA A 139 7.11 -8.55 -10.14
CA ALA A 139 8.05 -8.73 -11.23
C ALA A 139 7.35 -9.09 -12.56
N ALA A 140 6.37 -9.99 -12.52
CA ALA A 140 5.57 -10.35 -13.70
C ALA A 140 4.82 -9.13 -14.27
N SER A 141 4.24 -8.29 -13.40
CA SER A 141 3.56 -7.06 -13.85
C SER A 141 4.50 -6.07 -14.52
N TRP A 142 5.75 -5.97 -14.07
CA TRP A 142 6.76 -5.11 -14.68
C TRP A 142 7.22 -5.67 -16.02
N VAL A 143 7.45 -6.99 -16.09
CA VAL A 143 7.81 -7.67 -17.33
C VAL A 143 6.73 -7.49 -18.38
N GLU A 144 5.47 -7.76 -18.05
CA GLU A 144 4.33 -7.51 -18.95
C GLU A 144 4.29 -6.06 -19.41
N TYR A 145 4.37 -5.11 -18.47
CA TYR A 145 4.32 -3.69 -18.79
C TYR A 145 5.41 -3.27 -19.78
N PHE A 146 6.67 -3.63 -19.52
CA PHE A 146 7.78 -3.21 -20.38
C PHE A 146 7.83 -3.95 -21.71
N VAL A 147 7.42 -5.23 -21.75
CA VAL A 147 7.28 -5.98 -23.01
C VAL A 147 6.19 -5.34 -23.87
N GLU A 148 5.00 -5.08 -23.30
CA GLU A 148 3.92 -4.43 -24.03
C GLU A 148 4.25 -2.99 -24.40
N THR A 149 4.97 -2.26 -23.57
CA THR A 149 5.44 -0.91 -23.94
C THR A 149 6.39 -0.94 -25.13
N HIS A 150 7.20 -2.00 -25.28
CA HIS A 150 8.14 -2.13 -26.39
C HIS A 150 7.45 -2.55 -27.70
N TYR A 151 6.55 -3.53 -27.65
CA TYR A 151 5.91 -4.09 -28.85
C TYR A 151 4.56 -3.47 -29.20
N PHE A 152 3.82 -2.97 -28.20
CA PHE A 152 2.45 -2.46 -28.30
C PHE A 152 2.25 -1.15 -27.50
N PRO A 153 3.08 -0.11 -27.72
CA PRO A 153 3.11 1.10 -26.88
C PRO A 153 1.76 1.81 -26.78
N GLU A 154 0.95 1.75 -27.84
CA GLU A 154 -0.37 2.40 -27.91
C GLU A 154 -1.30 1.98 -26.76
N ILE A 155 -1.23 0.71 -26.33
CA ILE A 155 -2.04 0.17 -25.21
C ILE A 155 -1.79 0.95 -23.91
N LYS A 156 -0.57 1.47 -23.71
CA LYS A 156 -0.20 2.20 -22.48
C LYS A 156 -0.56 3.68 -22.53
N THR A 157 -0.98 4.19 -23.69
CA THR A 157 -1.30 5.62 -23.86
C THR A 157 -2.76 5.98 -23.57
N TYR A 158 -3.64 4.97 -23.42
CA TYR A 158 -5.07 5.18 -23.17
C TYR A 158 -5.33 5.80 -21.79
N LYS A 159 -5.45 7.14 -21.76
CA LYS A 159 -5.55 7.89 -20.51
C LYS A 159 -6.71 7.47 -19.61
N LEU A 160 -7.85 7.17 -20.21
CA LEU A 160 -9.04 6.75 -19.48
C LEU A 160 -8.78 5.48 -18.67
N VAL A 161 -7.97 4.54 -19.19
CA VAL A 161 -7.67 3.27 -18.54
C VAL A 161 -6.91 3.53 -17.23
N TRP A 162 -5.81 4.30 -17.28
CA TRP A 162 -5.07 4.58 -16.06
C TRP A 162 -5.81 5.49 -15.09
N ILE A 163 -6.69 6.39 -15.56
CA ILE A 163 -7.56 7.20 -14.68
C ILE A 163 -8.51 6.30 -13.89
N ILE A 164 -9.16 5.33 -14.55
CA ILE A 164 -10.04 4.37 -13.87
C ILE A 164 -9.24 3.55 -12.84
N GLY A 165 -8.04 3.10 -13.21
CA GLY A 165 -7.14 2.39 -12.30
C GLY A 165 -6.79 3.21 -11.06
N VAL A 166 -6.42 4.49 -11.24
CA VAL A 166 -6.12 5.42 -10.15
C VAL A 166 -7.33 5.64 -9.25
N LEU A 167 -8.52 5.87 -9.82
CA LEU A 167 -9.74 6.05 -9.03
C LEU A 167 -10.06 4.82 -8.20
N LEU A 168 -9.89 3.62 -8.77
CA LEU A 168 -10.09 2.36 -8.06
C LEU A 168 -9.05 2.18 -6.93
N CYS A 169 -7.78 2.50 -7.19
CA CYS A 169 -6.73 2.49 -6.17
C CYS A 169 -7.03 3.49 -5.05
N VAL A 170 -7.38 4.73 -5.37
CA VAL A 170 -7.69 5.76 -4.37
C VAL A 170 -8.91 5.35 -3.54
N ALA A 171 -9.95 4.80 -4.16
CA ALA A 171 -11.13 4.30 -3.44
C ALA A 171 -10.79 3.12 -2.51
N GLY A 172 -10.05 2.13 -3.02
CA GLY A 172 -9.62 0.96 -2.24
C GLY A 172 -8.68 1.34 -1.09
N GLU A 173 -7.73 2.22 -1.36
CA GLU A 173 -6.82 2.83 -0.38
C GLU A 173 -7.62 3.55 0.72
N SER A 174 -8.54 4.43 0.34
CA SER A 174 -9.36 5.17 1.30
C SER A 174 -10.18 4.23 2.18
N LEU A 175 -10.87 3.25 1.58
CA LEU A 175 -11.66 2.27 2.32
C LEU A 175 -10.80 1.50 3.32
N ARG A 176 -9.59 1.09 2.91
CA ARG A 176 -8.65 0.39 3.77
C ARG A 176 -8.21 1.24 4.96
N LYS A 177 -7.83 2.50 4.72
CA LYS A 177 -7.44 3.45 5.78
C LYS A 177 -8.59 3.75 6.74
N VAL A 178 -9.80 3.95 6.22
CA VAL A 178 -11.00 4.15 7.05
C VAL A 178 -11.28 2.91 7.90
N ALA A 179 -11.12 1.70 7.36
CA ALA A 179 -11.26 0.47 8.12
C ALA A 179 -10.24 0.38 9.26
N MET A 180 -8.97 0.66 8.99
CA MET A 180 -7.91 0.68 10.02
C MET A 180 -8.21 1.68 11.14
N ILE A 181 -8.66 2.89 10.78
CA ILE A 181 -9.02 3.93 11.76
C ILE A 181 -10.24 3.52 12.57
N THR A 182 -11.27 2.94 11.92
CA THR A 182 -12.51 2.51 12.57
C THR A 182 -12.26 1.36 13.54
N ALA A 183 -11.42 0.39 13.16
CA ALA A 183 -11.06 -0.73 14.03
C ALA A 183 -10.04 -0.35 15.12
N SER A 184 -9.20 0.66 14.87
CA SER A 184 -8.20 1.20 15.80
C SER A 184 -7.34 0.09 16.44
N LYS A 185 -7.35 -0.03 17.78
CA LYS A 185 -6.62 -1.05 18.54
C LYS A 185 -6.99 -2.49 18.18
N ASN A 186 -8.17 -2.71 17.58
CA ASN A 186 -8.65 -4.03 17.14
C ASN A 186 -8.12 -4.41 15.76
N PHE A 187 -7.47 -3.48 15.03
CA PHE A 187 -6.85 -3.80 13.75
C PHE A 187 -5.45 -4.39 13.93
N SER A 188 -5.15 -5.47 13.20
CA SER A 188 -3.82 -6.07 13.12
C SER A 188 -3.54 -6.55 11.69
N HIS A 189 -2.28 -6.46 11.25
CA HIS A 189 -1.84 -7.05 9.98
C HIS A 189 -1.77 -8.58 10.01
N ILE A 190 -1.75 -9.17 11.20
CA ILE A 190 -1.67 -10.61 11.43
C ILE A 190 -3.01 -11.06 12.03
N VAL A 191 -3.58 -12.15 11.51
CA VAL A 191 -4.76 -12.79 12.11
C VAL A 191 -4.40 -13.20 13.54
N GLN A 192 -5.17 -12.71 14.51
CA GLN A 192 -4.93 -12.99 15.93
C GLN A 192 -5.59 -14.30 16.28
N PHE A 193 -4.84 -15.25 16.85
CA PHE A 193 -5.36 -16.55 17.30
C PHE A 193 -5.74 -16.57 18.79
N GLU A 194 -5.34 -15.55 19.54
CA GLU A 194 -5.67 -15.37 20.95
C GLU A 194 -6.41 -14.04 21.17
N ARG A 195 -7.41 -14.06 22.06
CA ARG A 195 -8.17 -12.86 22.41
C ARG A 195 -7.45 -12.11 23.53
N HIS A 196 -7.09 -10.85 23.27
CA HIS A 196 -6.67 -9.94 24.32
C HIS A 196 -7.89 -9.28 25.00
N ASN A 197 -7.75 -8.91 26.27
CA ASN A 197 -8.84 -8.31 27.06
C ASN A 197 -9.37 -7.00 26.46
N GLU A 198 -8.55 -6.28 25.69
CA GLU A 198 -8.93 -5.04 25.03
C GLU A 198 -9.57 -5.25 23.63
N HIS A 199 -9.67 -6.50 23.15
CA HIS A 199 -10.21 -6.83 21.82
C HIS A 199 -11.75 -6.86 21.85
N GLU A 200 -12.33 -5.94 21.11
CA GLU A 200 -13.77 -5.70 21.00
C GLU A 200 -14.25 -5.92 19.56
N LEU A 201 -15.48 -6.39 19.40
CA LEU A 201 -16.10 -6.58 18.10
C LEU A 201 -16.54 -5.22 17.52
N VAL A 202 -16.01 -4.86 16.35
CA VAL A 202 -16.30 -3.59 15.68
C VAL A 202 -17.35 -3.80 14.58
N THR A 203 -18.53 -3.21 14.77
CA THR A 203 -19.69 -3.36 13.84
C THR A 203 -20.24 -2.04 13.30
N HIS A 204 -19.59 -0.91 13.61
CA HIS A 204 -20.03 0.43 13.19
C HIS A 204 -19.14 1.01 12.07
N GLY A 205 -19.57 2.13 11.47
CA GLY A 205 -18.84 2.75 10.36
C GLY A 205 -18.80 1.84 9.12
N VAL A 206 -17.64 1.72 8.48
CA VAL A 206 -17.47 0.83 7.30
C VAL A 206 -17.70 -0.65 7.62
N TYR A 207 -17.54 -1.05 8.89
CA TYR A 207 -17.87 -2.40 9.36
C TYR A 207 -19.39 -2.65 9.38
N GLY A 208 -20.22 -1.61 9.43
CA GLY A 208 -21.68 -1.77 9.30
C GLY A 208 -22.13 -2.14 7.87
N TRP A 209 -21.29 -1.95 6.86
CA TRP A 209 -21.61 -2.24 5.46
C TRP A 209 -21.02 -3.55 4.97
N MET A 210 -19.86 -3.94 5.52
CA MET A 210 -19.15 -5.15 5.17
C MET A 210 -18.28 -5.59 6.34
N ARG A 211 -18.13 -6.89 6.56
CA ARG A 211 -17.36 -7.41 7.70
C ARG A 211 -15.85 -7.23 7.55
N HIS A 212 -15.35 -7.21 6.30
CA HIS A 212 -13.92 -7.15 6.01
C HIS A 212 -13.52 -5.95 5.12
N PRO A 213 -13.82 -4.69 5.53
CA PRO A 213 -13.63 -3.52 4.67
C PRO A 213 -12.16 -3.26 4.30
N SER A 214 -11.22 -3.61 5.19
CA SER A 214 -9.78 -3.51 4.92
C SER A 214 -9.32 -4.47 3.80
N TYR A 215 -9.95 -5.64 3.70
CA TYR A 215 -9.67 -6.63 2.65
C TYR A 215 -10.34 -6.25 1.34
N VAL A 216 -11.56 -5.74 1.40
CA VAL A 216 -12.24 -5.18 0.22
C VAL A 216 -11.42 -4.03 -0.39
N GLY A 217 -10.96 -3.10 0.44
CA GLY A 217 -10.12 -1.99 0.00
C GLY A 217 -8.83 -2.47 -0.67
N TRP A 218 -8.14 -3.43 -0.06
CA TRP A 218 -6.92 -4.00 -0.62
C TRP A 218 -7.15 -4.77 -1.92
N PHE A 219 -8.20 -5.58 -2.00
CA PHE A 219 -8.55 -6.32 -3.20
C PHE A 219 -8.77 -5.41 -4.41
N TYR A 220 -9.56 -4.35 -4.25
CA TYR A 220 -9.80 -3.41 -5.34
C TYR A 220 -8.56 -2.54 -5.64
N TRP A 221 -7.79 -2.18 -4.62
CA TRP A 221 -6.53 -1.48 -4.81
C TRP A 221 -5.55 -2.31 -5.66
N SER A 222 -5.37 -3.60 -5.36
CA SER A 222 -4.41 -4.46 -6.07
C SER A 222 -4.80 -4.62 -7.53
N ILE A 223 -6.09 -4.82 -7.83
CA ILE A 223 -6.61 -4.87 -9.20
C ILE A 223 -6.44 -3.52 -9.90
N GLY A 224 -6.73 -2.42 -9.21
CA GLY A 224 -6.55 -1.05 -9.72
C GLY A 224 -5.13 -0.74 -10.17
N THR A 225 -4.11 -1.33 -9.51
CA THR A 225 -2.71 -1.16 -9.94
C THR A 225 -2.47 -1.72 -11.35
N GLN A 226 -3.09 -2.86 -11.68
CA GLN A 226 -2.93 -3.48 -12.99
C GLN A 226 -3.74 -2.79 -14.07
N ILE A 227 -4.92 -2.25 -13.72
CA ILE A 227 -5.67 -1.35 -14.60
C ILE A 227 -4.84 -0.08 -14.87
N THR A 228 -4.17 0.48 -13.85
CA THR A 228 -3.30 1.66 -14.00
C THR A 228 -2.17 1.40 -15.00
N LEU A 229 -1.59 0.20 -14.98
CA LEU A 229 -0.57 -0.23 -15.92
C LEU A 229 -1.12 -0.69 -17.28
N ALA A 230 -2.44 -0.75 -17.46
CA ALA A 230 -3.11 -1.34 -18.62
C ALA A 230 -2.56 -2.74 -18.94
N ASN A 231 -2.33 -3.58 -17.93
CA ASN A 231 -1.79 -4.93 -18.04
C ASN A 231 -2.95 -5.96 -18.06
N PRO A 232 -3.39 -6.46 -19.23
CA PRO A 232 -4.53 -7.36 -19.31
C PRO A 232 -4.30 -8.72 -18.65
N VAL A 233 -3.08 -9.28 -18.74
CA VAL A 233 -2.78 -10.61 -18.20
C VAL A 233 -2.64 -10.53 -16.68
N CYS A 234 -1.81 -9.61 -16.18
CA CYS A 234 -1.65 -9.42 -14.74
C CYS A 234 -2.93 -8.92 -14.07
N PHE A 235 -3.82 -8.19 -14.77
CA PHE A 235 -5.14 -7.87 -14.22
C PHE A 235 -5.93 -9.13 -13.81
N ILE A 236 -6.00 -10.13 -14.69
CA ILE A 236 -6.70 -11.40 -14.41
C ILE A 236 -5.99 -12.16 -13.28
N ILE A 237 -4.67 -12.28 -13.37
CA ILE A 237 -3.86 -13.00 -12.37
C ILE A 237 -4.02 -12.36 -10.99
N TYR A 238 -3.92 -11.03 -10.88
CA TYR A 238 -4.06 -10.31 -9.62
C TYR A 238 -5.48 -10.44 -9.05
N ALA A 239 -6.51 -10.39 -9.89
CA ALA A 239 -7.89 -10.58 -9.46
C ALA A 239 -8.10 -11.98 -8.85
N ILE A 240 -7.68 -13.03 -9.55
CA ILE A 240 -7.84 -14.42 -9.08
C ILE A 240 -6.98 -14.67 -7.83
N ALA A 241 -5.71 -14.25 -7.85
CA ALA A 241 -4.80 -14.45 -6.73
C ALA A 241 -5.24 -13.70 -5.47
N SER A 242 -5.65 -12.43 -5.60
CA SER A 242 -6.16 -11.64 -4.47
C SER A 242 -7.47 -12.21 -3.95
N TRP A 243 -8.38 -12.64 -4.84
CA TRP A 243 -9.65 -13.25 -4.44
C TRP A 243 -9.42 -14.51 -3.62
N LYS A 244 -8.57 -15.43 -4.11
CA LYS A 244 -8.25 -16.68 -3.41
C LYS A 244 -7.57 -16.41 -2.06
N PHE A 245 -6.61 -15.48 -2.03
CA PHE A 245 -5.94 -15.09 -0.80
C PHE A 245 -6.94 -14.59 0.27
N PHE A 246 -7.84 -13.69 -0.10
CA PHE A 246 -8.83 -13.17 0.85
C PHE A 246 -9.92 -14.18 1.19
N HIS A 247 -10.28 -15.09 0.28
CA HIS A 247 -11.20 -16.18 0.56
C HIS A 247 -10.66 -17.04 1.72
N ASP A 248 -9.43 -17.54 1.58
CA ASP A 248 -8.81 -18.43 2.56
C ASP A 248 -8.55 -17.69 3.89
N ARG A 249 -8.12 -16.43 3.80
CA ARG A 249 -7.85 -15.61 4.99
C ARG A 249 -9.12 -15.26 5.76
N ILE A 250 -10.18 -14.85 5.08
CA ILE A 250 -11.47 -14.54 5.72
C ILE A 250 -12.04 -15.78 6.39
N LEU A 251 -11.96 -16.95 5.74
CA LEU A 251 -12.44 -18.20 6.34
C LEU A 251 -11.74 -18.47 7.68
N MET A 252 -10.41 -18.40 7.72
CA MET A 252 -9.63 -18.65 8.93
C MET A 252 -9.87 -17.60 10.01
N GLU A 253 -9.96 -16.33 9.64
CA GLU A 253 -10.19 -15.24 10.59
C GLU A 253 -11.59 -15.30 11.20
N GLU A 254 -12.62 -15.63 10.42
CA GLU A 254 -13.98 -15.75 10.95
C GLU A 254 -14.15 -16.93 11.92
N ILE A 255 -13.43 -18.04 11.73
CA ILE A 255 -13.37 -19.12 12.73
C ILE A 255 -12.86 -18.57 14.07
N THR A 256 -11.82 -17.75 14.03
CA THR A 256 -11.26 -17.17 15.24
C THR A 256 -12.17 -16.10 15.86
N LEU A 257 -12.80 -15.26 15.06
CA LEU A 257 -13.77 -14.26 15.54
C LEU A 257 -14.99 -14.91 16.20
N LEU A 258 -15.46 -16.05 15.68
CA LEU A 258 -16.50 -16.86 16.34
C LEU A 258 -16.03 -17.39 17.69
N ASN A 259 -14.80 -17.91 17.78
CA ASN A 259 -14.25 -18.34 19.08
C ASN A 259 -14.11 -17.19 20.08
N PHE A 260 -13.89 -15.96 19.60
CA PHE A 260 -13.71 -14.79 20.45
C PHE A 260 -15.03 -14.20 20.94
N PHE A 261 -16.02 -14.09 20.07
CA PHE A 261 -17.23 -13.30 20.31
C PHE A 261 -18.52 -14.13 20.26
N GLY A 262 -18.46 -15.40 19.86
CA GLY A 262 -19.60 -16.31 19.86
C GLY A 262 -20.81 -15.75 19.12
N GLU A 263 -21.93 -15.70 19.83
CA GLU A 263 -23.24 -15.33 19.28
C GLU A 263 -23.29 -13.90 18.73
N GLU A 264 -22.55 -12.95 19.33
CA GLU A 264 -22.47 -11.57 18.82
C GLU A 264 -21.92 -11.53 17.38
N TYR A 265 -20.97 -12.41 17.05
CA TYR A 265 -20.42 -12.49 15.70
C TYR A 265 -21.38 -13.20 14.74
N ILE A 266 -22.13 -14.20 15.21
CA ILE A 266 -23.17 -14.88 14.41
C ILE A 266 -24.24 -13.87 13.99
N GLU A 267 -24.78 -13.09 14.93
CA GLU A 267 -25.77 -12.03 14.64
C GLU A 267 -25.22 -10.95 13.69
N TYR A 268 -23.92 -10.69 13.74
CA TYR A 268 -23.25 -9.78 12.82
C TYR A 268 -23.12 -10.38 11.41
N GLN A 269 -22.81 -11.67 11.29
CA GLN A 269 -22.74 -12.39 10.01
C GLN A 269 -24.07 -12.47 9.27
N GLU A 270 -25.18 -12.52 10.00
CA GLU A 270 -26.54 -12.52 9.43
C GLU A 270 -26.91 -11.17 8.81
N ARG A 271 -26.48 -10.06 9.43
CA ARG A 271 -26.86 -8.70 9.03
C ARG A 271 -25.94 -8.09 8.01
N VAL A 272 -24.64 -8.42 8.05
CA VAL A 272 -23.61 -7.71 7.28
C VAL A 272 -22.85 -8.70 6.40
N PRO A 273 -22.73 -8.49 5.07
CA PRO A 273 -22.00 -9.38 4.18
C PRO A 273 -20.48 -9.29 4.40
N SER A 274 -19.71 -10.25 3.90
CA SER A 274 -18.23 -10.17 3.97
C SER A 274 -17.68 -8.92 3.27
N GLY A 275 -18.31 -8.52 2.16
CA GLY A 275 -17.95 -7.40 1.28
C GLY A 275 -17.30 -7.79 -0.04
N LEU A 276 -16.71 -8.99 -0.15
CA LEU A 276 -16.09 -9.47 -1.38
C LEU A 276 -17.04 -10.37 -2.17
N PRO A 277 -17.12 -10.22 -3.52
CA PRO A 277 -17.99 -11.06 -4.35
C PRO A 277 -17.70 -12.54 -4.16
N TYR A 278 -18.75 -13.35 -3.98
CA TYR A 278 -18.68 -14.81 -3.84
C TYR A 278 -17.87 -15.35 -2.66
N ILE A 279 -17.46 -14.50 -1.69
CA ILE A 279 -16.81 -14.95 -0.46
C ILE A 279 -17.83 -14.84 0.68
N ARG A 280 -18.34 -15.97 1.19
CA ARG A 280 -19.33 -15.94 2.28
C ARG A 280 -18.72 -15.89 3.68
N GLY A 281 -17.45 -16.27 3.79
CA GLY A 281 -16.74 -16.49 5.05
C GLY A 281 -17.13 -17.81 5.72
N PHE A 282 -16.74 -18.00 6.98
CA PHE A 282 -17.07 -19.21 7.72
C PHE A 282 -18.45 -19.05 8.35
N ARG A 283 -19.43 -19.86 7.94
CA ARG A 283 -20.77 -19.88 8.55
C ARG A 283 -20.97 -21.20 9.26
N VAL A 284 -21.44 -21.14 10.49
CA VAL A 284 -21.92 -22.32 11.21
C VAL A 284 -23.22 -22.73 10.53
N GLU A 285 -23.25 -23.90 9.90
CA GLU A 285 -24.51 -24.47 9.42
C GLU A 285 -25.36 -24.84 10.65
N PRO A 286 -26.66 -24.55 10.65
CA PRO A 286 -27.56 -24.87 11.76
C PRO A 286 -27.72 -26.37 11.99
#